data_AF-A0A2M8D9Y2-F1
#
_entry.id   AF-A0A2M8D9Y2-F1
#
_cell.length_a   1.000
_cell.length_b   1.000
_cell.length_c   1.000
_cell.angle_alpha   90.00
_cell.angle_beta   90.00
_cell.angle_gamma   90.00
#
_symmetry.space_group_name_H-M   'P 1'
#
loop_
_entity.id
_entity.type
_entity.pdbx_description
1 polymer ?
#
loop_
_entity_poly.entity_id
_entity_poly.type
_entity_poly.pdbx_seq_one_letter_code
_entity_poly.pdbx_strand_id
1 'polypeptide(L)'
;ELLHYKKGDTVWFSAWYYIEKGMPTSIMDIESSWMTGYPGMRIFVDESGLPSLELKAFSTPHFKQRGETVLLPIGKWFHIKTHFYLSEKEDGLAELWLDGQKIISGIGQTLPLADTVYNNLEVGISANAYDTNTILYVDDIVISHEPI
;
A
#
# COMPACT_ATOMS: atom_id res chain seq x y z
N GLU A 1 -15.18 -14.13 -6.67
CA GLU A 1 -13.96 -13.30 -6.53
C GLU A 1 -12.98 -14.03 -5.62
N LEU A 2 -11.67 -13.88 -5.84
CA LEU A 2 -10.64 -14.45 -4.98
C LEU A 2 -10.34 -13.57 -3.75
N LEU A 3 -10.61 -12.26 -3.85
CA LEU A 3 -10.44 -11.28 -2.77
C LEU A 3 -11.80 -10.64 -2.45
N HIS A 4 -12.11 -10.52 -1.16
CA HIS A 4 -13.35 -9.90 -0.69
C HIS A 4 -13.13 -9.37 0.73
N TYR A 5 -12.48 -8.22 0.85
CA TYR A 5 -12.27 -7.56 2.14
C TYR A 5 -13.25 -6.40 2.29
N LYS A 6 -13.91 -6.32 3.43
CA LYS A 6 -14.92 -5.30 3.75
C LYS A 6 -14.61 -4.67 5.09
N LYS A 7 -15.42 -3.69 5.46
CA LYS A 7 -15.38 -3.06 6.78
C LYS A 7 -15.24 -4.09 7.92
N GLY A 8 -14.30 -3.83 8.83
CA GLY A 8 -14.02 -4.66 10.00
C GLY A 8 -13.04 -5.80 9.72
N ASP A 9 -12.70 -6.08 8.46
CA ASP A 9 -11.68 -7.07 8.14
C ASP A 9 -10.27 -6.51 8.35
N THR A 10 -9.31 -7.42 8.49
CA THR A 10 -7.88 -7.12 8.44
C THR A 10 -7.30 -7.60 7.11
N VAL A 11 -6.43 -6.78 6.52
CA VAL A 11 -5.70 -7.11 5.29
C VAL A 11 -4.21 -7.09 5.60
N TRP A 12 -3.59 -8.26 5.49
CA TRP A 12 -2.13 -8.42 5.53
C TRP A 12 -1.63 -8.63 4.11
N PHE A 13 -0.57 -7.92 3.75
CA PHE A 13 0.12 -8.09 2.48
C PHE A 13 1.62 -8.07 2.70
N SER A 14 2.36 -8.89 1.97
CA SER A 14 3.81 -8.76 1.85
C SER A 14 4.30 -9.15 0.47
N ALA A 15 5.43 -8.59 0.08
CA ALA A 15 6.16 -8.97 -1.12
C ALA A 15 7.62 -8.53 -1.01
N TRP A 16 8.47 -9.21 -1.77
CA TRP A 16 9.82 -8.74 -2.04
C TRP A 16 9.82 -7.87 -3.30
N TYR A 17 10.58 -6.78 -3.25
CA TYR A 17 10.74 -5.84 -4.36
C TYR A 17 12.21 -5.55 -4.64
N TYR A 18 12.53 -5.32 -5.91
CA TYR A 18 13.84 -4.84 -6.34
C TYR A 18 13.65 -3.70 -7.35
N ILE A 19 14.03 -2.48 -6.96
CA ILE A 19 14.05 -1.33 -7.88
C ILE A 19 15.39 -1.36 -8.61
N GLU A 20 15.37 -1.68 -9.90
CA GLU A 20 16.58 -1.63 -10.75
C GLU A 20 16.83 -0.21 -11.25
N LYS A 21 15.77 0.49 -11.64
CA LYS A 21 15.86 1.83 -12.25
C LYS A 21 14.59 2.63 -11.99
N GLY A 22 14.75 3.94 -11.86
CA GLY A 22 13.65 4.89 -11.68
C GLY A 22 13.04 4.79 -10.28
N MET A 23 11.86 5.37 -10.12
CA MET A 23 11.07 5.25 -8.89
C MET A 23 9.59 5.09 -9.28
N PRO A 24 8.90 4.02 -8.83
CA PRO A 24 7.47 3.91 -9.04
C PRO A 24 6.73 4.94 -8.18
N THR A 25 5.53 5.35 -8.60
CA THR A 25 4.66 6.21 -7.77
C THR A 25 3.76 5.37 -6.84
N SER A 26 3.48 4.12 -7.22
CA SER A 26 2.87 3.12 -6.35
C SER A 26 3.41 1.73 -6.67
N ILE A 27 3.49 0.87 -5.64
CA ILE A 27 4.00 -0.52 -5.73
C ILE A 27 2.99 -1.59 -5.31
N MET A 28 1.88 -1.20 -4.68
CA MET A 28 0.77 -2.07 -4.31
C MET A 28 -0.48 -1.22 -4.08
N ASP A 29 -1.59 -1.64 -4.68
CA ASP A 29 -2.91 -1.08 -4.44
C ASP A 29 -3.90 -2.21 -4.09
N ILE A 30 -4.73 -2.05 -3.06
CA ILE A 30 -5.86 -2.92 -2.72
C ILE A 30 -7.16 -2.11 -2.80
N GLU A 31 -7.99 -2.44 -3.77
CA GLU A 31 -8.98 -1.52 -4.34
C GLU A 31 -10.34 -2.15 -4.58
N SER A 32 -11.35 -1.30 -4.73
CA SER A 32 -12.67 -1.71 -5.20
C SER A 32 -12.82 -1.49 -6.70
N SER A 33 -12.96 -2.59 -7.45
CA SER A 33 -13.29 -2.54 -8.89
C SER A 33 -14.75 -2.15 -9.18
N TRP A 34 -15.59 -2.06 -8.15
CA TRP A 34 -17.01 -1.71 -8.29
C TRP A 34 -17.26 -0.20 -8.24
N MET A 35 -16.23 0.59 -7.96
CA MET A 35 -16.31 2.04 -7.87
C MET A 35 -15.43 2.68 -8.95
N THR A 36 -15.95 3.71 -9.61
CA THR A 36 -15.16 4.50 -10.58
C THR A 36 -13.93 5.11 -9.91
N GLY A 37 -12.79 4.99 -10.58
CA GLY A 37 -11.50 5.49 -10.07
C GLY A 37 -10.76 4.50 -9.16
N TYR A 38 -11.31 3.30 -8.95
CA TYR A 38 -10.70 2.20 -8.20
C TYR A 38 -10.15 2.65 -6.83
N PRO A 39 -11.00 3.16 -5.94
CA PRO A 39 -10.56 3.66 -4.65
C PRO A 39 -10.08 2.51 -3.76
N GLY A 40 -9.01 2.76 -3.02
CA GLY A 40 -8.29 1.71 -2.30
C GLY A 40 -7.16 2.23 -1.43
N MET A 41 -6.62 1.35 -0.59
CA MET A 41 -5.36 1.60 0.10
C MET A 41 -4.20 1.32 -0.85
N ARG A 42 -3.15 2.13 -0.81
CA ARG A 42 -1.93 1.89 -1.57
C ARG A 42 -0.66 2.22 -0.82
N ILE A 43 0.44 1.64 -1.28
CA ILE A 43 1.80 2.11 -0.94
C ILE A 43 2.21 3.14 -1.98
N PHE A 44 2.03 4.42 -1.64
CA PHE A 44 2.53 5.53 -2.43
C PHE A 44 4.00 5.77 -2.16
N VAL A 45 4.76 6.08 -3.20
CA VAL A 45 6.19 6.39 -3.11
C VAL A 45 6.43 7.71 -3.83
N ASP A 46 7.03 8.67 -3.11
CA ASP A 46 7.39 9.95 -3.73
C ASP A 46 8.66 9.84 -4.61
N GLU A 47 9.00 10.92 -5.31
CA GLU A 47 10.17 10.97 -6.20
C GLU A 47 11.51 10.69 -5.50
N SER A 48 11.58 10.90 -4.17
CA SER A 48 12.78 10.62 -3.36
C SER A 48 12.86 9.16 -2.93
N GLY A 49 11.81 8.37 -3.17
CA GLY A 49 11.69 7.00 -2.69
C GLY A 49 11.12 6.92 -1.28
N LEU A 50 10.47 7.97 -0.76
CA LEU A 50 9.84 7.94 0.57
C LEU A 50 8.47 7.24 0.48
N PRO A 51 8.28 6.09 1.14
CA PRO A 51 6.98 5.43 1.15
C PRO A 51 6.01 6.07 2.15
N SER A 52 4.74 6.05 1.78
CA SER A 52 3.58 6.35 2.63
C SER A 52 2.43 5.40 2.31
N LEU A 53 1.48 5.28 3.23
CA LEU A 53 0.23 4.56 2.96
C LEU A 53 -0.85 5.60 2.67
N GLU A 54 -1.58 5.42 1.60
CA GLU A 54 -2.58 6.38 1.13
C GLU A 54 -3.90 5.68 0.89
N LEU A 55 -5.00 6.29 1.34
CA LEU A 55 -6.33 5.94 0.84
C LEU A 55 -6.59 6.78 -0.41
N LYS A 56 -6.55 6.16 -1.58
CA LYS A 56 -6.83 6.80 -2.88
C LYS A 56 -8.34 7.04 -3.05
N ALA A 57 -8.90 7.93 -2.24
CA ALA A 57 -10.31 8.33 -2.29
C ALA A 57 -10.53 9.69 -1.63
N PHE A 58 -11.50 10.47 -2.12
CA PHE A 58 -11.99 11.72 -1.50
C PHE A 58 -10.87 12.71 -1.13
N SER A 59 -10.62 12.92 0.18
CA SER A 59 -9.60 13.82 0.73
C SER A 59 -8.20 13.23 0.73
N THR A 60 -8.07 11.97 0.31
CA THR A 60 -6.81 11.27 0.09
C THR A 60 -5.89 11.28 1.33
N PRO A 61 -6.35 10.73 2.47
CA PRO A 61 -5.54 10.72 3.68
C PRO A 61 -4.26 9.90 3.48
N HIS A 62 -3.17 10.42 4.04
CA HIS A 62 -1.84 9.81 3.99
C HIS A 62 -1.36 9.48 5.41
N PHE A 63 -0.95 8.24 5.61
CA PHE A 63 -0.22 7.80 6.79
C PHE A 63 1.27 7.88 6.47
N LYS A 64 1.98 8.72 7.23
CA LYS A 64 3.39 9.02 7.01
C LYS A 64 4.26 8.44 8.12
N GLN A 65 5.54 8.29 7.83
CA GLN A 65 6.54 7.89 8.81
C GLN A 65 6.60 8.91 9.95
N ARG A 66 6.87 8.42 11.16
CA ARG A 66 7.10 9.26 12.34
C ARG A 66 8.52 9.01 12.84
N GLY A 67 9.38 10.02 12.79
CA GLY A 67 10.77 9.90 13.24
C GLY A 67 11.76 9.91 12.09
N GLU A 68 12.74 9.01 12.14
CA GLU A 68 13.77 8.90 11.11
C GLU A 68 13.16 8.49 9.76
N THR A 69 13.55 9.23 8.72
CA THR A 69 13.14 8.96 7.35
C THR A 69 13.83 7.71 6.82
N VAL A 70 13.03 6.72 6.41
CA VAL A 70 13.52 5.51 5.75
C VAL A 70 13.02 5.49 4.29
N LEU A 71 13.94 5.44 3.34
CA LEU A 71 13.66 5.41 1.90
C LEU A 71 13.66 3.98 1.38
N LEU A 72 12.93 3.73 0.28
CA LEU A 72 13.00 2.47 -0.44
C LEU A 72 14.40 2.28 -1.05
N PRO A 73 15.02 1.10 -0.88
CA PRO A 73 16.30 0.81 -1.51
C PRO A 73 16.25 0.67 -3.03
N ILE A 74 17.33 1.08 -3.68
CA ILE A 74 17.59 0.85 -5.10
C ILE A 74 18.75 -0.13 -5.25
N GLY A 75 18.67 -1.05 -6.21
CA GLY A 75 19.74 -2.00 -6.53
C GLY A 75 19.93 -3.12 -5.51
N LYS A 76 18.92 -3.37 -4.66
CA LYS A 76 18.87 -4.54 -3.77
C LYS A 76 17.42 -4.95 -3.48
N TRP A 77 17.23 -6.22 -3.17
CA TRP A 77 15.94 -6.74 -2.71
C TRP A 77 15.62 -6.16 -1.33
N PHE A 78 14.38 -5.75 -1.14
CA PHE A 78 13.82 -5.32 0.13
C PHE A 78 12.43 -5.93 0.32
N HIS A 79 12.07 -6.15 1.58
CA HIS A 79 10.81 -6.78 1.95
C HIS A 79 9.83 -5.73 2.47
N ILE A 80 8.64 -5.71 1.88
CA ILE A 80 7.53 -4.88 2.31
C ILE A 80 6.52 -5.76 3.03
N LYS A 81 5.99 -5.27 4.15
CA LYS A 81 4.78 -5.81 4.76
C LYS A 81 3.83 -4.68 5.13
N THR A 82 2.55 -4.87 4.87
CA THR A 82 1.49 -3.95 5.32
C THR A 82 0.44 -4.68 6.14
N HIS A 83 -0.18 -3.94 7.03
CA HIS A 83 -1.37 -4.35 7.76
C HIS A 83 -2.38 -3.22 7.74
N PHE A 84 -3.61 -3.55 7.33
CA PHE A 84 -4.74 -2.64 7.39
C PHE A 84 -5.85 -3.23 8.24
N TYR A 85 -6.43 -2.44 9.13
CA TYR A 85 -7.76 -2.68 9.67
C TYR A 85 -8.73 -1.74 8.94
N LEU A 86 -9.74 -2.30 8.28
CA LEU A 86 -10.59 -1.57 7.35
C LEU A 86 -11.74 -0.86 8.06
N SER A 87 -11.72 0.47 8.02
CA SER A 87 -12.80 1.31 8.52
C SER A 87 -12.99 2.56 7.68
N GLU A 88 -14.26 2.96 7.50
CA GLU A 88 -14.62 4.22 6.86
C GLU A 88 -14.50 5.43 7.78
N LYS A 89 -14.12 5.23 9.05
CA LYS A 89 -13.97 6.26 10.08
C LYS A 89 -12.51 6.39 10.52
N GLU A 90 -12.26 7.35 11.41
CA GLU A 90 -10.95 7.61 12.03
C GLU A 90 -10.50 6.54 13.05
N ASP A 91 -11.01 5.31 12.95
CA ASP A 91 -10.65 4.16 13.80
C ASP A 91 -10.06 2.98 12.99
N GLY A 92 -9.78 3.20 11.70
CA GLY A 92 -8.96 2.28 10.89
C GLY A 92 -7.49 2.29 11.34
N LEU A 93 -6.74 1.28 10.89
CA LEU A 93 -5.30 1.15 11.18
C LEU A 93 -4.55 0.91 9.88
N ALA A 94 -3.43 1.60 9.68
CA ALA A 94 -2.53 1.40 8.57
C ALA A 94 -1.07 1.32 9.06
N GLU A 95 -0.41 0.21 8.77
CA GLU A 95 0.95 -0.07 9.19
C GLU A 95 1.81 -0.55 8.01
N LEU A 96 3.07 -0.12 7.99
CA LEU A 96 4.06 -0.50 6.98
C LEU A 96 5.37 -0.89 7.67
N TRP A 97 5.91 -2.03 7.25
CA TRP A 97 7.25 -2.46 7.59
C TRP A 97 8.11 -2.53 6.33
N LEU A 98 9.36 -2.09 6.46
CA LEU A 98 10.42 -2.26 5.48
C LEU A 98 11.54 -3.08 6.11
N ASP A 99 11.92 -4.21 5.51
CA ASP A 99 12.95 -5.13 6.01
C ASP A 99 12.76 -5.51 7.49
N GLY A 100 11.50 -5.67 7.91
CA GLY A 100 11.12 -6.02 9.29
C GLY A 100 11.05 -4.84 10.27
N GLN A 101 11.51 -3.64 9.90
CA GLN A 101 11.36 -2.43 10.69
C GLN A 101 9.99 -1.80 10.43
N LYS A 102 9.17 -1.59 11.47
CA LYS A 102 7.93 -0.82 11.35
C LYS A 102 8.28 0.65 11.14
N ILE A 103 7.95 1.19 9.97
CA ILE A 103 8.24 2.59 9.60
C ILE A 103 6.99 3.48 9.61
N ILE A 104 5.80 2.89 9.49
CA ILE A 104 4.51 3.60 9.60
C ILE A 104 3.59 2.82 10.55
N SER A 105 2.93 3.54 11.44
CA SER A 105 1.81 3.06 12.25
C SER A 105 0.88 4.24 12.52
N GLY A 106 -0.28 4.23 11.86
CA GLY A 106 -1.22 5.35 11.89
C GLY A 106 -2.65 4.88 12.03
N ILE A 107 -3.44 5.67 12.76
CA ILE A 107 -4.89 5.48 12.93
C ILE A 107 -5.59 6.52 12.05
N GLY A 108 -6.63 6.10 11.34
CA GLY A 108 -7.40 6.96 10.45
C GLY A 108 -8.25 6.16 9.46
N GLN A 109 -8.91 6.85 8.53
CA GLN A 109 -9.74 6.20 7.51
C GLN A 109 -8.91 5.30 6.57
N THR A 110 -9.33 4.05 6.42
CA THR A 110 -8.68 3.02 5.58
C THR A 110 -9.64 2.32 4.63
N LEU A 111 -10.90 2.74 4.61
CA LEU A 111 -11.94 2.31 3.69
C LEU A 111 -12.69 3.56 3.18
N PRO A 112 -13.03 3.69 1.89
CA PRO A 112 -13.70 4.88 1.38
C PRO A 112 -15.10 5.07 1.98
N LEU A 113 -15.92 4.02 1.96
CA LEU A 113 -17.30 4.00 2.43
C LEU A 113 -17.58 2.69 3.17
N ALA A 114 -18.60 2.68 4.03
CA ALA A 114 -18.92 1.53 4.89
C ALA A 114 -19.27 0.24 4.11
N ASP A 115 -19.76 0.37 2.88
CA ASP A 115 -20.15 -0.72 1.98
C ASP A 115 -19.12 -1.02 0.89
N THR A 116 -17.95 -0.34 0.91
CA THR A 116 -16.87 -0.65 -0.03
C THR A 116 -16.32 -2.05 0.24
N VAL A 117 -16.14 -2.81 -0.84
CA VAL A 117 -15.43 -4.09 -0.85
C VAL A 117 -14.16 -3.92 -1.66
N TYR A 118 -13.01 -4.22 -1.04
CA TYR A 118 -11.76 -4.39 -1.76
C TYR A 118 -11.68 -5.80 -2.35
N ASN A 119 -11.62 -5.85 -3.67
CA ASN A 119 -11.67 -7.08 -4.47
C ASN A 119 -10.65 -7.11 -5.61
N ASN A 120 -9.81 -6.09 -5.74
CA ASN A 120 -8.75 -5.99 -6.74
C ASN A 120 -7.42 -5.70 -6.04
N LEU A 121 -6.42 -6.57 -6.20
CA LEU A 121 -5.06 -6.33 -5.73
C LEU A 121 -4.17 -6.09 -6.96
N GLU A 122 -3.51 -4.95 -6.99
CA GLU A 122 -2.48 -4.63 -7.97
C GLU A 122 -1.12 -4.66 -7.29
N VAL A 123 -0.14 -5.33 -7.90
CA VAL A 123 1.22 -5.45 -7.37
C VAL A 123 2.22 -5.13 -8.47
N GLY A 124 3.18 -4.27 -8.17
CA GLY A 124 4.11 -3.71 -9.15
C GLY A 124 3.77 -2.26 -9.46
N ILE A 125 4.16 -1.77 -10.62
CA ILE A 125 3.98 -0.36 -10.99
C ILE A 125 2.52 -0.11 -11.41
N SER A 126 1.65 0.27 -10.47
CA SER A 126 0.25 0.65 -10.76
C SER A 126 0.11 2.11 -11.22
N ALA A 127 1.10 2.96 -10.92
CA ALA A 127 1.22 4.31 -11.44
C ALA A 127 2.70 4.70 -11.63
N ASN A 128 2.98 5.41 -12.74
CA ASN A 128 4.30 5.95 -13.05
C ASN A 128 4.19 7.42 -13.48
N ALA A 129 3.97 8.30 -12.51
CA ALA A 129 3.66 9.71 -12.77
C ALA A 129 4.89 10.57 -13.09
N TYR A 130 6.10 10.03 -12.90
CA TYR A 130 7.34 10.81 -13.01
C TYR A 130 7.92 10.89 -14.43
N ASP A 131 7.24 10.33 -15.43
CA ASP A 131 7.72 10.24 -16.83
C ASP A 131 9.15 9.66 -16.93
N THR A 132 9.48 8.76 -15.99
CA THR A 132 10.77 8.07 -15.93
C THR A 132 10.61 6.62 -16.34
N ASN A 133 11.57 6.09 -17.09
CA ASN A 133 11.66 4.66 -17.33
C ASN A 133 12.00 3.95 -16.01
N THR A 134 11.02 3.24 -15.46
CA THR A 134 11.08 2.56 -14.16
C THR A 134 11.06 1.04 -14.37
N ILE A 135 12.00 0.33 -13.74
CA ILE A 135 12.06 -1.14 -13.74
C ILE A 135 12.03 -1.62 -12.29
N LEU A 136 10.99 -2.41 -11.98
CA LEU A 136 10.71 -2.98 -10.68
C LEU A 136 10.49 -4.48 -10.85
N TYR A 137 11.20 -5.29 -10.08
CA TYR A 137 10.95 -6.72 -9.94
C TYR A 137 10.19 -6.98 -8.64
N VAL A 138 9.35 -8.01 -8.65
CA VAL A 138 8.52 -8.43 -7.52
C VAL A 138 8.65 -9.95 -7.37
N ASP A 139 8.72 -10.42 -6.12
CA ASP A 139 8.73 -11.84 -5.80
C ASP A 139 7.95 -12.12 -4.50
N ASP A 140 7.61 -13.39 -4.26
CA ASP A 140 7.06 -13.91 -2.99
C ASP A 140 5.86 -13.10 -2.46
N ILE A 141 4.86 -12.88 -3.31
CA ILE A 141 3.65 -12.14 -2.96
C ILE A 141 2.76 -12.97 -2.03
N VAL A 142 2.37 -12.36 -0.90
CA VAL A 142 1.44 -12.94 0.07
C VAL A 142 0.33 -11.93 0.37
N ILE A 143 -0.91 -12.41 0.43
CA ILE A 143 -2.05 -11.69 0.97
C ILE A 143 -2.84 -12.60 1.90
N SER A 144 -3.29 -12.08 3.03
CA SER A 144 -3.92 -12.88 4.09
C SER A 144 -4.90 -12.04 4.91
N HIS A 145 -5.91 -12.71 5.48
CA HIS A 145 -6.77 -12.14 6.52
C HIS A 145 -6.13 -12.28 7.92
N GLU A 146 -5.26 -13.28 8.08
CA GLU A 146 -4.48 -13.54 9.30
C GLU A 146 -3.09 -12.87 9.24
N PRO A 147 -2.48 -12.54 10.39
CA PRO A 147 -1.12 -12.03 10.47
C PRO A 147 -0.07 -12.89 9.77
N ILE A 148 0.91 -12.23 9.13
CA ILE A 148 2.05 -12.83 8.42
C ILE A 148 3.40 -12.31 8.93
#